data_AF-A0AAV6YZM7-F1
#
_entry.id   AF-A0AAV6YZM7-F1
#
_cell.length_a   1.000
_cell.length_b   1.000
_cell.length_c   1.000
_cell.angle_alpha   90.00
_cell.angle_beta   90.00
_cell.angle_gamma   90.00
#
_symmetry.space_group_name_H-M   'P 1'
#
loop_
_entity.id
_entity.type
_entity.pdbx_description
1 polymer ?
#
loop_
_entity_poly.entity_id
_entity_poly.type
_entity_poly.pdbx_seq_one_letter_code
_entity_poly.pdbx_strand_id
1 'polypeptide(L)'
;CRSRAELEHEALIDGNLATEANLIILDTLEIVVQTVSLTESKESILGGVLKTLLHSMACNQSALYLQHCFATQRALVSKFPELLFEEETEQCADLCLRLLRHCSSSIGTIRSHASASLYLLMRQNFEIGNNFARVKMQVTMSLSSLVGTSQNFNEEFLRRSLKTILTYAEEDLELRETTFPDQVQDLVFNLHMILSDTVKMKEHQEDPEMLIDLMYRIAKGYQTSPDLRLTWLQNMAGKHSERSNHAESAQCLVHSAALVAEYLSMLEDRKYLPVGCVTFQNISSNVLEESAVSDDVVSPDEEGICSGKYFTEAGLVGLLEQAAASFSM
;
A
#
# COMPACT_ATOMS: atom_id res chain seq x y z
N CYS A 1 13.92 30.92 -33.61
CA CYS A 1 13.36 29.62 -33.20
C CYS A 1 14.49 28.61 -33.16
N ARG A 2 14.72 27.96 -32.01
CA ARG A 2 15.59 26.77 -31.96
C ARG A 2 14.95 25.66 -32.80
N SER A 3 15.77 24.87 -33.48
CA SER A 3 15.26 23.72 -34.24
C SER A 3 14.81 22.61 -33.28
N ARG A 4 13.89 21.74 -33.71
CA ARG A 4 13.44 20.59 -32.90
C ARG A 4 14.61 19.70 -32.47
N ALA A 5 15.60 19.51 -33.35
CA ALA A 5 16.80 18.75 -33.05
C ALA A 5 17.69 19.42 -31.99
N GLU A 6 17.80 20.75 -31.99
CA GLU A 6 18.51 21.48 -30.94
C GLU A 6 17.82 21.35 -29.58
N LEU A 7 16.49 21.41 -29.55
CA LEU A 7 15.71 21.24 -28.32
C LEU A 7 15.81 19.82 -27.76
N GLU A 8 15.76 18.80 -28.63
CA GLU A 8 15.95 17.39 -28.24
C GLU A 8 17.38 17.15 -27.71
N HIS A 9 18.39 17.77 -28.31
CA HIS A 9 19.77 17.66 -27.85
C HIS A 9 19.98 18.35 -26.49
N GLU A 10 19.44 19.54 -26.29
CA GLU A 10 19.54 20.28 -25.02
C GLU A 10 18.87 19.49 -23.88
N ALA A 11 17.68 18.95 -24.13
CA ALA A 11 16.98 18.09 -23.17
C ALA A 11 17.79 16.83 -22.81
N LEU A 12 18.53 16.25 -23.76
CA LEU A 12 19.41 15.10 -23.49
C LEU A 12 20.60 15.50 -22.60
N ILE A 13 21.23 16.66 -22.86
CA ILE A 13 22.33 17.15 -22.03
C ILE A 13 21.85 17.41 -20.60
N ASP A 14 20.71 18.09 -20.45
CA ASP A 14 20.13 18.38 -19.14
C ASP A 14 19.77 17.08 -18.39
N GLY A 15 19.22 16.09 -19.08
CA GLY A 15 18.92 14.77 -18.51
C GLY A 15 20.16 14.01 -18.03
N ASN A 16 21.26 14.09 -18.79
CA ASN A 16 22.54 13.50 -18.40
C ASN A 16 23.14 14.22 -17.19
N LEU A 17 23.13 15.56 -17.20
CA LEU A 17 23.63 16.35 -16.08
C LEU A 17 22.84 16.08 -14.79
N ALA A 18 21.51 15.98 -14.88
CA ALA A 18 20.66 15.60 -13.77
C ALA A 18 20.97 14.17 -13.26
N THR A 19 21.29 13.24 -14.16
CA THR A 19 21.69 11.88 -13.78
C THR A 19 23.00 11.89 -13.00
N GLU A 20 24.03 12.57 -13.51
CA GLU A 20 25.33 12.68 -12.84
C GLU A 20 25.21 13.36 -11.48
N ALA A 21 24.45 14.46 -11.39
CA ALA A 21 24.22 15.15 -10.12
C ALA A 21 23.56 14.22 -9.08
N ASN A 22 22.55 13.43 -9.50
CA ASN A 22 21.91 12.48 -8.60
C ASN A 22 22.84 11.32 -8.20
N LEU A 23 23.71 10.85 -9.09
CA LEU A 23 24.72 9.84 -8.76
C LEU A 23 25.74 10.36 -7.73
N ILE A 24 26.18 11.62 -7.86
CA ILE A 24 27.06 12.26 -6.87
C ILE A 24 26.37 12.37 -5.51
N ILE A 25 25.09 12.75 -5.50
CA ILE A 25 24.28 12.77 -4.27
C ILE A 25 24.24 11.37 -3.64
N LEU A 26 24.00 10.34 -4.45
CA LEU A 26 23.93 8.96 -3.96
C LEU A 26 25.25 8.48 -3.36
N ASP A 27 26.37 8.73 -4.03
CA ASP A 27 27.72 8.41 -3.53
C ASP A 27 28.00 9.15 -2.21
N THR A 28 27.61 10.42 -2.13
CA THR A 28 27.73 11.21 -0.90
C THR A 28 26.89 10.60 0.24
N LEU A 29 25.67 10.15 -0.04
CA LEU A 29 24.82 9.47 0.94
C LEU A 29 25.46 8.15 1.42
N GLU A 30 26.07 7.39 0.53
CA GLU A 30 26.79 6.16 0.90
C GLU A 30 27.98 6.43 1.82
N ILE A 31 28.76 7.47 1.55
CA ILE A 31 29.86 7.92 2.43
C ILE A 31 29.32 8.32 3.81
N VAL A 32 28.20 9.04 3.87
CA VAL A 32 27.53 9.40 5.12
C VAL A 32 27.12 8.15 5.90
N VAL A 33 26.47 7.18 5.25
CA VAL A 33 26.06 5.91 5.88
C VAL A 33 27.26 5.16 6.45
N GLN A 34 28.36 5.06 5.68
CA GLN A 34 29.59 4.40 6.14
C GLN A 34 30.20 5.10 7.36
N THR A 35 30.25 6.43 7.35
CA THR A 35 30.84 7.23 8.43
C THR A 35 30.02 7.17 9.71
N VAL A 36 28.69 7.24 9.58
CA VAL A 36 27.75 7.30 10.70
C VAL A 36 27.54 5.94 11.38
N SER A 37 27.89 4.84 10.70
CA SER A 37 27.73 3.48 11.22
C SER A 37 28.45 3.24 12.58
N LEU A 38 29.37 4.12 12.98
CA LEU A 38 30.16 4.01 14.22
C LEU A 38 29.74 5.02 15.31
N THR A 39 28.71 5.83 15.07
CA THR A 39 28.35 6.97 15.92
C THR A 39 27.02 6.72 16.66
N GLU A 40 26.87 7.26 17.88
CA GLU A 40 25.63 7.16 18.66
C GLU A 40 24.44 7.86 17.99
N SER A 41 24.66 8.89 17.17
CA SER A 41 23.61 9.61 16.44
C SER A 41 23.13 8.93 15.15
N LYS A 42 23.29 7.59 15.04
CA LYS A 42 23.08 6.85 13.79
C LYS A 42 21.64 6.92 13.27
N GLU A 43 20.66 6.74 14.13
CA GLU A 43 19.24 6.58 13.73
C GLU A 43 18.68 7.84 13.07
N SER A 44 18.92 9.02 13.66
CA SER A 44 18.43 10.27 13.11
C SER A 44 19.01 10.58 11.72
N ILE A 45 20.29 10.31 11.50
CA ILE A 45 20.95 10.60 10.23
C ILE A 45 20.53 9.57 9.17
N LEU A 46 20.50 8.29 9.51
CA LEU A 46 20.07 7.23 8.60
C LEU A 46 18.59 7.39 8.18
N GLY A 47 17.72 7.84 9.10
CA GLY A 47 16.36 8.22 8.76
C GLY A 47 16.29 9.37 7.75
N GLY A 48 17.19 10.35 7.84
CA GLY A 48 17.33 11.44 6.86
C GLY A 48 17.85 10.95 5.50
N VAL A 49 18.82 10.03 5.49
CA VAL A 49 19.31 9.38 4.27
C VAL A 49 18.18 8.63 3.57
N LEU A 50 17.43 7.81 4.31
CA LEU A 50 16.30 7.07 3.77
C LEU A 50 15.23 8.00 3.18
N LYS A 51 14.86 9.08 3.88
CA LYS A 51 13.92 10.09 3.36
C LYS A 51 14.42 10.72 2.05
N THR A 52 15.71 10.97 1.93
CA THR A 52 16.32 11.52 0.71
C THR A 52 16.25 10.53 -0.46
N LEU A 53 16.58 9.25 -0.20
CA LEU A 53 16.44 8.17 -1.18
C LEU A 53 14.99 7.99 -1.62
N LEU A 54 14.06 7.96 -0.67
CA LEU A 54 12.64 7.88 -0.97
C LEU A 54 12.24 9.04 -1.87
N HIS A 55 12.51 10.28 -1.46
CA HIS A 55 12.20 11.47 -2.25
C HIS A 55 12.73 11.38 -3.68
N SER A 56 14.00 10.98 -3.87
CA SER A 56 14.59 10.85 -5.20
C SER A 56 13.86 9.81 -6.06
N MET A 57 13.36 8.72 -5.47
CA MET A 57 12.58 7.68 -6.16
C MET A 57 11.18 8.14 -6.60
N ALA A 58 10.59 9.20 -6.02
CA ALA A 58 9.32 9.77 -6.55
C ALA A 58 9.53 10.69 -7.75
N CYS A 59 10.72 11.26 -7.86
CA CYS A 59 11.04 12.17 -8.96
C CYS A 59 11.19 11.40 -10.28
N ASN A 60 11.12 12.13 -11.39
CA ASN A 60 11.34 11.54 -12.72
C ASN A 60 12.84 11.34 -12.96
N GLN A 61 13.35 10.19 -12.51
CA GLN A 61 14.76 9.86 -12.56
C GLN A 61 15.13 9.01 -13.78
N SER A 62 16.42 9.01 -14.13
CA SER A 62 16.95 8.11 -15.16
C SER A 62 17.00 6.65 -14.68
N ALA A 63 16.91 5.72 -15.62
CA ALA A 63 17.00 4.29 -15.32
C ALA A 63 18.34 3.90 -14.69
N LEU A 64 19.42 4.57 -15.10
CA LEU A 64 20.77 4.36 -14.54
C LEU A 64 20.81 4.76 -13.06
N TYR A 65 20.35 5.97 -12.73
CA TYR A 65 20.28 6.40 -11.34
C TYR A 65 19.42 5.47 -10.49
N LEU A 66 18.23 5.10 -10.97
CA LEU A 66 17.30 4.25 -10.22
C LEU A 66 17.92 2.88 -9.90
N GLN A 67 18.64 2.27 -10.84
CA GLN A 67 19.37 1.02 -10.60
C GLN A 67 20.31 1.12 -9.39
N HIS A 68 21.10 2.19 -9.32
CA HIS A 68 22.00 2.43 -8.19
C HIS A 68 21.22 2.78 -6.92
N CYS A 69 20.21 3.63 -7.01
CA CYS A 69 19.36 4.00 -5.88
C CYS A 69 18.70 2.77 -5.23
N PHE A 70 18.18 1.83 -6.01
CA PHE A 70 17.65 0.57 -5.48
C PHE A 70 18.73 -0.30 -4.82
N ALA A 71 19.95 -0.30 -5.35
CA ALA A 71 21.06 -1.04 -4.74
C ALA A 71 21.44 -0.47 -3.36
N THR A 72 21.57 0.86 -3.27
CA THR A 72 21.81 1.57 -2.01
C THR A 72 20.66 1.36 -1.02
N GLN A 73 19.41 1.42 -1.49
CA GLN A 73 18.22 1.15 -0.69
C GLN A 73 18.25 -0.26 -0.10
N ARG A 74 18.55 -1.29 -0.91
CA ARG A 74 18.65 -2.67 -0.41
C ARG A 74 19.77 -2.83 0.62
N ALA A 75 20.95 -2.26 0.34
CA ALA A 75 22.08 -2.31 1.26
C ALA A 75 21.75 -1.63 2.60
N LEU A 76 21.05 -0.50 2.57
CA LEU A 76 20.63 0.23 3.77
C LEU A 76 19.66 -0.60 4.61
N VAL A 77 18.64 -1.19 3.98
CA VAL A 77 17.63 -2.01 4.68
C VAL A 77 18.23 -3.29 5.25
N SER A 78 19.08 -4.00 4.50
CA SER A 78 19.74 -5.19 5.02
C SER A 78 20.69 -4.91 6.18
N LYS A 79 21.28 -3.71 6.23
CA LYS A 79 22.23 -3.34 7.29
C LYS A 79 21.53 -2.77 8.53
N PHE A 80 20.41 -2.08 8.35
CA PHE A 80 19.68 -1.40 9.41
C PHE A 80 18.17 -1.62 9.25
N PRO A 81 17.68 -2.86 9.45
CA PRO A 81 16.25 -3.18 9.35
C PRO A 81 15.40 -2.38 10.34
N GLU A 82 15.97 -1.95 11.47
CA GLU A 82 15.29 -1.13 12.48
C GLU A 82 14.69 0.17 11.91
N LEU A 83 15.30 0.73 10.85
CA LEU A 83 14.83 1.97 10.20
C LEU A 83 13.43 1.88 9.59
N LEU A 84 12.98 0.66 9.26
CA LEU A 84 11.70 0.42 8.58
C LEU A 84 10.72 -0.41 9.41
N PHE A 85 11.21 -1.25 10.31
CA PHE A 85 10.38 -2.25 10.98
C PHE A 85 10.06 -1.92 12.45
N GLU A 86 10.54 -0.80 13.00
CA GLU A 86 10.08 -0.29 14.30
C GLU A 86 8.70 0.38 14.23
N GLU A 87 7.88 0.22 15.28
CA GLU A 87 6.41 0.43 15.32
C GLU A 87 5.91 1.83 14.89
N GLU A 88 6.77 2.85 14.82
CA GLU A 88 6.37 4.24 14.51
C GLU A 88 6.81 4.76 13.13
N THR A 89 7.38 3.91 12.26
CA THR A 89 8.00 4.38 11.01
C THR A 89 7.05 4.40 9.80
N GLU A 90 6.60 5.59 9.38
CA GLU A 90 5.84 5.84 8.13
C GLU A 90 6.64 5.52 6.84
N GLN A 91 7.97 5.36 6.97
CA GLN A 91 8.89 5.15 5.86
C GLN A 91 8.67 3.83 5.12
N CYS A 92 8.20 2.79 5.82
CA CYS A 92 7.87 1.51 5.19
C CYS A 92 6.73 1.66 4.18
N ALA A 93 5.68 2.42 4.55
CA ALA A 93 4.55 2.69 3.67
C ALA A 93 5.00 3.41 2.39
N ASP A 94 5.78 4.48 2.56
CA ASP A 94 6.28 5.31 1.46
C ASP A 94 7.24 4.52 0.54
N LEU A 95 8.08 3.65 1.10
CA LEU A 95 8.94 2.76 0.33
C LEU A 95 8.13 1.74 -0.49
N CYS A 96 7.19 1.03 0.15
CA CYS A 96 6.33 0.06 -0.54
C CYS A 96 5.56 0.69 -1.70
N LEU A 97 5.02 1.90 -1.50
CA LEU A 97 4.32 2.67 -2.54
C LEU A 97 5.23 2.97 -3.74
N ARG A 98 6.45 3.47 -3.48
CA ARG A 98 7.42 3.79 -4.54
C ARG A 98 7.87 2.55 -5.29
N LEU A 99 8.15 1.46 -4.58
CA LEU A 99 8.56 0.18 -5.19
C LEU A 99 7.46 -0.38 -6.09
N LEU A 100 6.20 -0.38 -5.65
CA LEU A 100 5.07 -0.84 -6.47
C LEU A 100 4.90 0.01 -7.74
N ARG A 101 5.05 1.33 -7.62
CA ARG A 101 5.01 2.22 -8.79
C ARG A 101 6.10 1.84 -9.80
N HIS A 102 7.33 1.58 -9.33
CA HIS A 102 8.44 1.16 -10.21
C HIS A 102 8.31 -0.26 -10.75
N CYS A 103 7.60 -1.16 -10.05
CA CYS A 103 7.22 -2.47 -10.58
C CYS A 103 6.25 -2.36 -11.78
N SER A 104 5.50 -1.27 -11.89
CA SER A 104 4.65 -0.97 -13.06
C SER A 104 5.37 -0.20 -14.19
N SER A 105 6.68 0.05 -14.07
CA SER A 105 7.46 0.80 -15.07
C SER A 105 7.50 0.10 -16.43
N SER A 106 7.54 0.85 -17.52
CA SER A 106 7.74 0.29 -18.87
C SER A 106 9.15 -0.28 -19.08
N ILE A 107 10.12 0.17 -18.28
CA ILE A 107 11.53 -0.22 -18.38
C ILE A 107 11.77 -1.51 -17.58
N GLY A 108 12.20 -2.57 -18.27
CA GLY A 108 12.40 -3.89 -17.65
C GLY A 108 13.43 -3.93 -16.54
N THR A 109 14.55 -3.20 -16.68
CA THR A 109 15.61 -3.16 -15.65
C THR A 109 15.13 -2.53 -14.35
N ILE A 110 14.37 -1.43 -14.43
CA ILE A 110 13.74 -0.78 -13.27
C ILE A 110 12.80 -1.77 -12.58
N ARG A 111 11.95 -2.46 -13.34
CA ARG A 111 11.04 -3.47 -12.78
C ARG A 111 11.78 -4.57 -12.03
N SER A 112 12.84 -5.13 -12.61
CA SER A 112 13.62 -6.18 -11.95
C SER A 112 14.24 -5.70 -10.64
N HIS A 113 14.83 -4.50 -10.62
CA HIS A 113 15.40 -3.95 -9.38
C HIS A 113 14.35 -3.61 -8.34
N ALA A 114 13.20 -3.07 -8.73
CA ALA A 114 12.09 -2.80 -7.82
C ALA A 114 11.50 -4.09 -7.23
N SER A 115 11.36 -5.14 -8.07
CA SER A 115 10.87 -6.45 -7.63
C SER A 115 11.83 -7.10 -6.64
N ALA A 116 13.14 -7.02 -6.88
CA ALA A 116 14.17 -7.51 -5.96
C ALA A 116 14.19 -6.74 -4.64
N SER A 117 14.01 -5.42 -4.67
CA SER A 117 13.86 -4.60 -3.46
C SER A 117 12.61 -4.94 -2.65
N LEU A 118 11.48 -5.19 -3.33
CA LEU A 118 10.25 -5.57 -2.66
C LEU A 118 10.33 -6.95 -2.03
N TYR A 119 10.93 -7.91 -2.75
CA TYR A 119 11.24 -9.24 -2.23
C TYR A 119 12.12 -9.17 -0.97
N LEU A 120 13.20 -8.39 -1.03
CA LEU A 120 14.10 -8.20 0.11
C LEU A 120 13.36 -7.65 1.34
N LEU A 121 12.44 -6.69 1.17
CA LEU A 121 11.67 -6.15 2.29
C LEU A 121 10.81 -7.23 2.97
N MET A 122 10.12 -8.05 2.18
CA MET A 122 9.32 -9.16 2.72
C MET A 122 10.21 -10.14 3.46
N ARG A 123 11.35 -10.51 2.86
CA ARG A 123 12.32 -11.42 3.48
C ARG A 123 12.89 -10.86 4.80
N GLN A 124 13.32 -9.60 4.83
CA GLN A 124 13.89 -8.98 6.03
C GLN A 124 12.84 -8.83 7.14
N ASN A 125 11.59 -8.48 6.80
CA ASN A 125 10.52 -8.43 7.80
C ASN A 125 10.25 -9.84 8.37
N PHE A 126 10.25 -10.87 7.51
CA PHE A 126 10.07 -12.26 7.92
C PHE A 126 11.16 -12.77 8.84
N GLU A 127 12.43 -12.42 8.58
CA GLU A 127 13.56 -12.82 9.44
C GLU A 127 13.45 -12.26 10.87
N ILE A 128 12.73 -11.15 11.09
CA ILE A 128 12.53 -10.53 12.41
C ILE A 128 11.43 -11.22 13.22
N GLY A 129 10.28 -11.50 12.59
CA GLY A 129 9.05 -11.93 13.28
C GLY A 129 8.41 -13.23 12.78
N ASN A 130 9.08 -13.96 11.88
CA ASN A 130 8.54 -15.13 11.17
C ASN A 130 7.21 -14.87 10.42
N ASN A 131 6.97 -13.61 10.08
CA ASN A 131 5.87 -13.11 9.26
C ASN A 131 6.30 -11.79 8.61
N PHE A 132 5.62 -11.36 7.55
CA PHE A 132 5.84 -10.02 6.97
C PHE A 132 4.56 -9.18 6.92
N ALA A 133 3.71 -9.30 7.93
CA ALA A 133 2.38 -8.71 7.90
C ALA A 133 2.40 -7.19 7.70
N ARG A 134 3.40 -6.50 8.26
CA ARG A 134 3.61 -5.07 8.03
C ARG A 134 3.85 -4.75 6.56
N VAL A 135 4.81 -5.41 5.91
CA VAL A 135 5.06 -5.20 4.48
C VAL A 135 3.84 -5.61 3.65
N LYS A 136 3.20 -6.74 3.97
CA LYS A 136 1.97 -7.24 3.32
C LYS A 136 0.87 -6.18 3.32
N MET A 137 0.60 -5.56 4.47
CA MET A 137 -0.38 -4.49 4.62
C MET A 137 0.01 -3.25 3.80
N GLN A 138 1.26 -2.78 3.92
CA GLN A 138 1.70 -1.57 3.22
C GLN A 138 1.66 -1.70 1.70
N VAL A 139 2.02 -2.88 1.18
CA VAL A 139 1.94 -3.18 -0.26
C VAL A 139 0.49 -3.23 -0.73
N THR A 140 -0.38 -3.91 0.01
CA THR A 140 -1.81 -4.04 -0.27
C THR A 140 -2.53 -2.68 -0.30
N MET A 141 -2.28 -1.84 0.71
CA MET A 141 -2.83 -0.48 0.80
C MET A 141 -2.28 0.44 -0.30
N SER A 142 -0.97 0.37 -0.55
CA SER A 142 -0.32 1.14 -1.60
C SER A 142 -0.86 0.80 -2.99
N LEU A 143 -1.08 -0.49 -3.29
CA LEU A 143 -1.66 -0.90 -4.56
C LEU A 143 -3.08 -0.36 -4.73
N SER A 144 -3.92 -0.48 -3.69
CA SER A 144 -5.30 0.03 -3.71
C SER A 144 -5.34 1.54 -4.02
N SER A 145 -4.44 2.32 -3.41
CA SER A 145 -4.29 3.74 -3.71
C SER A 145 -3.77 4.03 -5.12
N LEU A 146 -2.74 3.29 -5.57
CA LEU A 146 -2.13 3.44 -6.90
C LEU A 146 -3.13 3.24 -8.01
N VAL A 147 -3.98 2.22 -7.90
CA VAL A 147 -4.94 1.93 -8.98
C VAL A 147 -6.13 2.91 -8.97
N GLY A 148 -6.48 3.48 -7.82
CA GLY A 148 -7.52 4.50 -7.71
C GLY A 148 -7.11 5.90 -8.19
N THR A 149 -5.81 6.22 -8.18
CA THR A 149 -5.31 7.60 -8.41
C THR A 149 -4.41 7.77 -9.63
N SER A 150 -3.70 6.74 -10.08
CA SER A 150 -2.69 6.87 -11.13
C SER A 150 -3.27 6.58 -12.52
N GLN A 151 -3.32 7.62 -13.37
CA GLN A 151 -3.73 7.49 -14.78
C GLN A 151 -2.71 6.70 -15.64
N ASN A 152 -1.43 6.69 -15.25
CA ASN A 152 -0.33 6.06 -16.00
C ASN A 152 0.09 4.69 -15.44
N PHE A 153 -0.75 4.06 -14.64
CA PHE A 153 -0.45 2.76 -14.06
C PHE A 153 -0.62 1.63 -15.08
N ASN A 154 0.46 0.89 -15.36
CA ASN A 154 0.44 -0.25 -16.25
C ASN A 154 0.38 -1.57 -15.47
N GLU A 155 -0.82 -2.13 -15.45
CA GLU A 155 -1.14 -3.36 -14.73
C GLU A 155 -0.38 -4.59 -15.29
N GLU A 156 -0.26 -4.72 -16.61
CA GLU A 156 0.42 -5.86 -17.24
C GLU A 156 1.88 -5.94 -16.78
N PHE A 157 2.55 -4.80 -16.71
CA PHE A 157 3.92 -4.72 -16.21
C PHE A 157 4.01 -5.08 -14.72
N LEU A 158 3.07 -4.62 -13.89
CA LEU A 158 3.05 -5.02 -12.49
C LEU A 158 2.83 -6.53 -12.34
N ARG A 159 1.90 -7.12 -13.10
CA ARG A 159 1.66 -8.58 -13.08
C ARG A 159 2.93 -9.37 -13.42
N ARG A 160 3.74 -8.89 -14.37
CA ARG A 160 5.04 -9.51 -14.69
C ARG A 160 6.02 -9.40 -13.52
N SER A 161 6.10 -8.25 -12.87
CA SER A 161 6.93 -8.04 -11.68
C SER A 161 6.52 -8.94 -10.51
N LEU A 162 5.22 -9.09 -10.24
CA LEU A 162 4.73 -10.00 -9.20
C LEU A 162 5.12 -11.46 -9.49
N LYS A 163 5.10 -11.86 -10.76
CA LYS A 163 5.56 -13.19 -11.19
C LYS A 163 7.06 -13.39 -10.92
N THR A 164 7.88 -12.36 -11.14
CA THR A 164 9.31 -12.38 -10.79
C THR A 164 9.54 -12.52 -9.30
N ILE A 165 8.71 -11.88 -8.47
CA ILE A 165 8.78 -12.02 -7.00
C ILE A 165 8.47 -13.46 -6.56
N LEU A 166 7.47 -14.12 -7.18
CA LEU A 166 7.19 -15.53 -6.92
C LEU A 166 8.40 -16.41 -7.25
N THR A 167 9.05 -16.17 -8.39
CA THR A 167 10.28 -16.89 -8.76
C THR A 167 11.39 -16.69 -7.73
N TYR A 168 11.57 -15.48 -7.19
CA TYR A 168 12.54 -15.27 -6.11
C TYR A 168 12.22 -16.07 -4.85
N ALA A 169 10.95 -16.17 -4.46
CA ALA A 169 10.54 -16.96 -3.30
C ALA A 169 10.72 -18.48 -3.52
N GLU A 170 10.49 -18.97 -4.74
CA GLU A 170 10.70 -20.39 -5.10
C GLU A 170 12.18 -20.78 -5.16
N GLU A 171 13.04 -19.85 -5.60
CA GLU A 171 14.48 -20.07 -5.76
C GLU A 171 15.29 -19.84 -4.46
N ASP A 172 14.70 -19.20 -3.44
CA ASP A 172 15.36 -18.95 -2.15
C ASP A 172 15.40 -20.22 -1.28
N LEU A 173 16.53 -20.93 -1.37
CA LEU A 173 16.77 -22.19 -0.68
C LEU A 173 16.77 -22.06 0.85
N GLU A 174 17.06 -20.87 1.40
CA GLU A 174 17.14 -20.67 2.85
C GLU A 174 15.74 -20.65 3.49
N LEU A 175 14.76 -20.10 2.77
CA LEU A 175 13.38 -19.93 3.27
C LEU A 175 12.39 -20.95 2.70
N ARG A 176 12.84 -21.85 1.81
CA ARG A 176 12.00 -22.82 1.11
C ARG A 176 11.14 -23.71 2.01
N GLU A 177 11.67 -24.14 3.15
CA GLU A 177 10.98 -25.04 4.09
C GLU A 177 10.20 -24.26 5.19
N THR A 178 10.10 -22.94 5.06
CA THR A 178 9.36 -22.08 6.00
C THR A 178 7.98 -21.73 5.43
N THR A 179 7.16 -21.01 6.20
CA THR A 179 5.87 -20.47 5.72
C THR A 179 6.02 -19.26 4.81
N PHE A 180 7.24 -18.79 4.54
CA PHE A 180 7.49 -17.57 3.76
C PHE A 180 7.00 -17.67 2.31
N PRO A 181 7.29 -18.74 1.53
CA PRO A 181 6.82 -18.83 0.15
C PRO A 181 5.29 -18.82 0.04
N ASP A 182 4.60 -19.49 0.96
CA ASP A 182 3.13 -19.52 1.01
C ASP A 182 2.56 -18.12 1.30
N GLN A 183 3.12 -17.39 2.28
CA GLN A 183 2.71 -16.01 2.56
C GLN A 183 2.94 -15.09 1.35
N VAL A 184 4.05 -15.26 0.61
CA VAL A 184 4.34 -14.48 -0.62
C VAL A 184 3.34 -14.81 -1.72
N GLN A 185 3.00 -16.10 -1.88
CA GLN A 185 1.98 -16.54 -2.83
C GLN A 185 0.61 -15.93 -2.51
N ASP A 186 0.21 -15.94 -1.24
CA ASP A 186 -1.05 -15.34 -0.79
C ASP A 186 -1.08 -13.83 -1.03
N LEU A 187 0.01 -13.12 -0.72
CA LEU A 187 0.11 -11.70 -1.03
C LEU A 187 -0.03 -11.46 -2.53
N VAL A 188 0.74 -12.16 -3.37
CA VAL A 188 0.70 -11.98 -4.83
C VAL A 188 -0.69 -12.31 -5.41
N PHE A 189 -1.35 -13.35 -4.90
CA PHE A 189 -2.73 -13.68 -5.25
C PHE A 189 -3.69 -12.53 -4.92
N ASN A 190 -3.62 -12.00 -3.70
CA ASN A 190 -4.42 -10.85 -3.28
C ASN A 190 -4.16 -9.62 -4.17
N LEU A 191 -2.90 -9.32 -4.50
CA LEU A 191 -2.58 -8.20 -5.40
C LEU A 191 -3.12 -8.44 -6.82
N HIS A 192 -3.07 -9.67 -7.34
CA HIS A 192 -3.66 -10.01 -8.62
C HIS A 192 -5.18 -9.89 -8.62
N MET A 193 -5.85 -10.20 -7.51
CA MET A 193 -7.29 -9.97 -7.33
C MET A 193 -7.60 -8.47 -7.42
N ILE A 194 -6.92 -7.63 -6.62
CA ILE A 194 -7.06 -6.16 -6.67
C ILE A 194 -6.88 -5.64 -8.11
N LEU A 195 -5.83 -6.09 -8.80
CA LEU A 195 -5.58 -5.68 -10.18
C LEU A 195 -6.72 -6.09 -11.12
N SER A 196 -7.14 -7.36 -11.07
CA SER A 196 -8.23 -7.87 -11.93
C SER A 196 -9.54 -7.11 -11.70
N ASP A 197 -9.83 -6.81 -10.45
CA ASP A 197 -11.02 -6.10 -10.02
C ASP A 197 -11.00 -4.65 -10.50
N THR A 198 -9.85 -3.99 -10.42
CA THR A 198 -9.70 -2.62 -10.92
C THR A 198 -9.77 -2.50 -12.45
N VAL A 199 -9.37 -3.52 -13.21
CA VAL A 199 -9.57 -3.56 -14.67
C VAL A 199 -11.04 -3.62 -14.99
N LYS A 200 -11.76 -4.55 -14.36
CA LYS A 200 -13.22 -4.66 -14.53
C LYS A 200 -13.91 -3.35 -14.16
N MET A 201 -13.44 -2.66 -13.12
CA MET A 201 -13.96 -1.34 -12.77
C MET A 201 -13.72 -0.33 -13.89
N LYS A 202 -12.53 -0.33 -14.53
CA LYS A 202 -12.24 0.52 -15.69
C LYS A 202 -13.15 0.22 -16.88
N GLU A 203 -13.38 -1.06 -17.16
CA GLU A 203 -14.26 -1.52 -18.26
C GLU A 203 -15.72 -1.08 -18.06
N HIS A 204 -16.18 -1.00 -16.81
CA HIS A 204 -17.53 -0.58 -16.47
C HIS A 204 -17.64 0.88 -16.05
N GLN A 205 -16.65 1.75 -16.32
CA GLN A 205 -16.72 3.17 -15.95
C GLN A 205 -17.90 3.92 -16.60
N GLU A 206 -18.35 3.46 -17.78
CA GLU A 206 -19.49 4.03 -18.49
C GLU A 206 -20.83 3.45 -18.02
N ASP A 207 -20.83 2.32 -17.30
CA ASP A 207 -22.01 1.71 -16.68
C ASP A 207 -21.93 1.83 -15.16
N PRO A 208 -22.54 2.88 -14.60
CA PRO A 208 -22.36 3.21 -13.20
C PRO A 208 -23.06 2.24 -12.23
N GLU A 209 -24.15 1.58 -12.65
CA GLU A 209 -24.81 0.58 -11.81
C GLU A 209 -23.95 -0.67 -11.73
N MET A 210 -23.42 -1.11 -12.88
CA MET A 210 -22.51 -2.25 -12.93
C MET A 210 -21.18 -1.96 -12.21
N LEU A 211 -20.69 -0.73 -12.27
CA LEU A 211 -19.51 -0.29 -11.52
C LEU A 211 -19.72 -0.39 -10.01
N ILE A 212 -20.83 0.14 -9.48
CA ILE A 212 -21.13 0.08 -8.05
C ILE A 212 -21.34 -1.36 -7.58
N ASP A 213 -22.06 -2.18 -8.35
CA ASP A 213 -22.26 -3.60 -8.02
C ASP A 213 -20.93 -4.37 -8.03
N LEU A 214 -20.05 -4.08 -8.99
CA LEU A 214 -18.70 -4.64 -8.99
C LEU A 214 -17.91 -4.18 -7.76
N MET A 215 -17.90 -2.90 -7.43
CA MET A 215 -17.22 -2.38 -6.24
C MET A 215 -17.73 -3.06 -4.96
N TYR A 216 -19.02 -3.31 -4.85
CA TYR A 216 -19.61 -4.05 -3.71
C TYR A 216 -19.12 -5.50 -3.67
N ARG A 217 -19.10 -6.21 -4.81
CA ARG A 217 -18.57 -7.58 -4.90
C ARG A 217 -17.09 -7.65 -4.50
N ILE A 218 -16.30 -6.67 -4.93
CA ILE A 218 -14.88 -6.55 -4.58
C ILE A 218 -14.73 -6.32 -3.07
N ALA A 219 -15.45 -5.34 -2.53
CA ALA A 219 -15.47 -5.06 -1.11
C ALA A 219 -15.84 -6.31 -0.31
N LYS A 220 -16.79 -7.11 -0.80
CA LYS A 220 -17.24 -8.35 -0.13
C LYS A 220 -16.17 -9.44 -0.16
N GLY A 221 -15.36 -9.50 -1.21
CA GLY A 221 -14.20 -10.40 -1.30
C GLY A 221 -13.13 -10.11 -0.26
N TYR A 222 -13.05 -8.87 0.25
CA TYR A 222 -12.09 -8.45 1.28
C TYR A 222 -12.65 -8.48 2.71
N GLN A 223 -13.70 -9.27 2.99
CA GLN A 223 -14.23 -9.41 4.35
C GLN A 223 -13.21 -9.90 5.38
N THR A 224 -12.21 -10.67 4.95
CA THR A 224 -11.09 -11.13 5.80
C THR A 224 -10.00 -10.08 6.01
N SER A 225 -10.10 -8.92 5.34
CA SER A 225 -9.16 -7.80 5.45
C SER A 225 -9.93 -6.50 5.75
N PRO A 226 -10.20 -6.20 7.03
CA PRO A 226 -11.00 -5.03 7.43
C PRO A 226 -10.46 -3.69 6.91
N ASP A 227 -9.14 -3.46 6.85
CA ASP A 227 -8.58 -2.23 6.25
C ASP A 227 -8.94 -2.06 4.76
N LEU A 228 -8.89 -3.15 3.99
CA LEU A 228 -9.29 -3.14 2.60
C LEU A 228 -10.80 -2.97 2.47
N ARG A 229 -11.59 -3.72 3.24
CA ARG A 229 -13.06 -3.59 3.27
C ARG A 229 -13.46 -2.13 3.53
N LEU A 230 -12.85 -1.49 4.52
CA LEU A 230 -13.08 -0.09 4.86
C LEU A 230 -12.71 0.85 3.68
N THR A 231 -11.54 0.67 3.09
CA THR A 231 -11.09 1.48 1.94
C THR A 231 -12.08 1.39 0.77
N TRP A 232 -12.59 0.19 0.48
CA TRP A 232 -13.56 -0.02 -0.59
C TRP A 232 -14.93 0.60 -0.28
N LEU A 233 -15.42 0.46 0.95
CA LEU A 233 -16.66 1.11 1.39
C LEU A 233 -16.57 2.64 1.28
N GLN A 234 -15.45 3.24 1.67
CA GLN A 234 -15.21 4.68 1.52
C GLN A 234 -15.14 5.11 0.05
N ASN A 235 -14.46 4.34 -0.80
CA ASN A 235 -14.41 4.62 -2.24
C ASN A 235 -15.81 4.55 -2.88
N MET A 236 -16.64 3.57 -2.49
CA MET A 236 -18.04 3.49 -2.93
C MET A 236 -18.86 4.69 -2.45
N ALA A 237 -18.71 5.09 -1.18
CA ALA A 237 -19.36 6.28 -0.66
C ALA A 237 -19.02 7.53 -1.48
N GLY A 238 -17.73 7.72 -1.81
CA GLY A 238 -17.27 8.79 -2.68
C GLY A 238 -17.93 8.76 -4.06
N LYS A 239 -18.01 7.59 -4.70
CA LYS A 239 -18.67 7.41 -6.01
C LYS A 239 -20.16 7.69 -5.96
N HIS A 240 -20.85 7.32 -4.88
CA HIS A 240 -22.24 7.69 -4.68
C HIS A 240 -22.42 9.20 -4.49
N SER A 241 -21.55 9.83 -3.69
CA SER A 241 -21.58 11.28 -3.46
C SER A 241 -21.31 12.09 -4.73
N GLU A 242 -20.37 11.68 -5.59
CA GLU A 242 -20.10 12.32 -6.90
C GLU A 242 -21.35 12.37 -7.79
N ARG A 243 -22.29 11.44 -7.57
CA ARG A 243 -23.51 11.27 -8.37
C ARG A 243 -24.76 11.78 -7.67
N SER A 244 -24.59 12.44 -6.52
CA SER A 244 -25.69 12.92 -5.66
C SER A 244 -26.59 11.81 -5.10
N ASN A 245 -26.09 10.56 -5.05
CA ASN A 245 -26.75 9.43 -4.40
C ASN A 245 -26.41 9.44 -2.91
N HIS A 246 -26.95 10.44 -2.19
CA HIS A 246 -26.55 10.72 -0.81
C HIS A 246 -26.98 9.64 0.18
N ALA A 247 -28.13 8.99 -0.05
CA ALA A 247 -28.60 7.89 0.79
C ALA A 247 -27.66 6.68 0.74
N GLU A 248 -27.25 6.27 -0.45
CA GLU A 248 -26.33 5.15 -0.66
C GLU A 248 -24.91 5.47 -0.15
N SER A 249 -24.47 6.72 -0.35
CA SER A 249 -23.21 7.21 0.23
C SER A 249 -23.23 7.12 1.76
N ALA A 250 -24.31 7.58 2.38
CA ALA A 250 -24.47 7.50 3.83
C ALA A 250 -24.51 6.05 4.33
N GLN A 251 -25.19 5.15 3.62
CA GLN A 251 -25.20 3.72 3.94
C GLN A 251 -23.80 3.09 3.88
N CYS A 252 -22.99 3.40 2.84
CA CYS A 252 -21.61 2.93 2.77
C CYS A 252 -20.76 3.39 3.96
N LEU A 253 -20.98 4.62 4.44
CA LEU A 253 -20.31 5.18 5.62
C LEU A 253 -20.83 4.55 6.93
N VAL A 254 -22.11 4.20 7.02
CA VAL A 254 -22.66 3.44 8.16
C VAL A 254 -22.06 2.03 8.22
N HIS A 255 -21.92 1.34 7.08
CA HIS A 255 -21.20 0.06 7.01
C HIS A 255 -19.73 0.23 7.44
N SER A 256 -19.07 1.29 6.99
CA SER A 256 -17.69 1.62 7.40
C SER A 256 -17.57 1.79 8.92
N ALA A 257 -18.50 2.53 9.54
CA ALA A 257 -18.54 2.74 10.98
C ALA A 257 -18.88 1.45 11.75
N ALA A 258 -19.80 0.62 11.23
CA ALA A 258 -20.18 -0.66 11.82
C ALA A 258 -18.99 -1.64 11.84
N LEU A 259 -18.20 -1.70 10.77
CA LEU A 259 -16.98 -2.50 10.68
C LEU A 259 -15.94 -2.06 11.72
N VAL A 260 -15.69 -0.75 11.83
CA VAL A 260 -14.75 -0.21 12.83
C VAL A 260 -15.24 -0.49 14.25
N ALA A 261 -16.54 -0.35 14.50
CA ALA A 261 -17.12 -0.65 15.80
C ALA A 261 -17.04 -2.12 16.18
N GLU A 262 -17.31 -3.04 15.25
CA GLU A 262 -17.12 -4.48 15.45
C GLU A 262 -15.69 -4.77 15.90
N TYR A 263 -14.71 -4.21 15.18
CA TYR A 263 -13.30 -4.42 15.50
C TYR A 263 -12.89 -3.82 16.85
N LEU A 264 -13.29 -2.58 17.14
CA LEU A 264 -13.00 -1.94 18.44
C LEU A 264 -13.60 -2.75 19.61
N SER A 265 -14.79 -3.33 19.42
CA SER A 265 -15.44 -4.17 20.44
C SER A 265 -14.73 -5.51 20.67
N MET A 266 -14.02 -6.02 19.66
CA MET A 266 -13.19 -7.23 19.79
C MET A 266 -11.88 -6.96 20.56
N LEU A 267 -11.30 -5.78 20.40
CA LEU A 267 -10.07 -5.38 21.10
C LEU A 267 -10.30 -5.06 22.57
N GLU A 268 -11.30 -4.22 22.86
CA GLU A 268 -11.59 -3.78 24.22
C GLU A 268 -13.09 -3.67 24.47
N ASP A 269 -13.58 -4.44 25.44
CA ASP A 269 -14.97 -4.34 25.90
C ASP A 269 -15.16 -3.09 26.78
N ARG A 270 -15.33 -1.93 26.12
CA ARG A 270 -15.64 -0.65 26.78
C ARG A 270 -17.13 -0.38 26.74
N LYS A 271 -17.74 -0.17 27.91
CA LYS A 271 -19.19 0.10 28.05
C LYS A 271 -19.74 1.30 27.27
N TYR A 272 -18.89 2.25 26.85
CA TYR A 272 -19.31 3.43 26.10
C TYR A 272 -19.15 3.27 24.59
N LEU A 273 -18.44 2.24 24.13
CA LEU A 273 -18.32 1.93 22.71
C LEU A 273 -19.55 1.15 22.25
N PRO A 274 -19.90 1.23 20.95
CA PRO A 274 -20.95 0.40 20.37
C PRO A 274 -20.64 -1.08 20.60
N VAL A 275 -21.68 -1.87 20.84
CA VAL A 275 -21.58 -3.34 20.84
C VAL A 275 -21.50 -3.77 19.37
N GLY A 276 -20.34 -3.58 18.75
CA GLY A 276 -20.07 -3.93 17.36
C GLY A 276 -21.06 -3.40 16.32
N CYS A 277 -21.18 -4.13 15.22
CA CYS A 277 -22.04 -3.79 14.08
C CYS A 277 -23.54 -3.80 14.45
N VAL A 278 -23.97 -4.63 15.41
CA VAL A 278 -25.38 -4.78 15.81
C VAL A 278 -25.97 -3.47 16.36
N THR A 279 -25.14 -2.57 16.87
CA THR A 279 -25.59 -1.25 17.34
C THR A 279 -26.21 -0.41 16.22
N PHE A 280 -25.79 -0.64 14.97
CA PHE A 280 -26.26 0.10 13.79
C PHE A 280 -27.46 -0.54 13.11
N GLN A 281 -27.96 -1.69 13.58
CA GLN A 281 -29.04 -2.45 12.95
C GLN A 281 -30.34 -1.65 12.79
N ASN A 282 -30.59 -0.69 13.69
CA ASN A 282 -31.76 0.20 13.62
C ASN A 282 -31.68 1.22 12.47
N ILE A 283 -30.47 1.52 11.98
CA ILE A 283 -30.27 2.39 10.81
C ILE A 283 -30.39 1.57 9.52
N SER A 284 -29.77 0.39 9.51
CA SER A 284 -29.84 -0.55 8.38
C SER A 284 -29.60 -1.96 8.87
N SER A 285 -30.46 -2.91 8.49
CA SER A 285 -30.27 -4.32 8.81
C SER A 285 -29.07 -4.94 8.09
N ASN A 286 -28.60 -4.33 7.01
CA ASN A 286 -27.53 -4.87 6.17
C ASN A 286 -26.15 -4.73 6.82
N VAL A 287 -26.01 -3.89 7.86
CA VAL A 287 -24.74 -3.72 8.60
C VAL A 287 -24.26 -4.99 9.28
N LEU A 288 -25.15 -5.97 9.48
CA LEU A 288 -24.80 -7.28 10.01
C LEU A 288 -23.87 -8.07 9.07
N GLU A 289 -23.75 -7.67 7.80
CA GLU A 289 -22.73 -8.18 6.88
C GLU A 289 -21.29 -7.87 7.31
N GLU A 290 -21.10 -6.87 8.18
CA GLU A 290 -19.80 -6.52 8.75
C GLU A 290 -19.48 -7.27 10.05
N SER A 291 -20.37 -8.18 10.48
CA SER A 291 -20.15 -8.96 11.68
C SER A 291 -19.01 -9.95 11.49
N ALA A 292 -18.09 -9.97 12.45
CA ALA A 292 -16.88 -10.75 12.41
C ALA A 292 -17.08 -12.15 13.05
N VAL A 293 -18.25 -12.75 12.83
CA VAL A 293 -18.73 -14.01 13.47
C VAL A 293 -18.55 -15.25 12.57
N SER A 294 -17.95 -15.13 11.38
CA SER A 294 -17.66 -16.31 10.54
C SER A 294 -16.35 -17.00 10.93
N ASP A 295 -16.30 -18.34 10.78
CA ASP A 295 -15.13 -19.20 11.11
C ASP A 295 -13.81 -18.81 10.39
N ASP A 296 -13.88 -17.96 9.36
CA ASP A 296 -12.73 -17.44 8.57
C ASP A 296 -12.25 -16.04 9.03
N VAL A 297 -12.79 -15.51 10.13
CA VAL A 297 -12.42 -14.19 10.64
C VAL A 297 -11.09 -14.26 11.35
N VAL A 298 -10.18 -13.42 10.88
CA VAL A 298 -8.83 -13.31 11.40
C VAL A 298 -8.87 -12.80 12.84
N SER A 299 -8.16 -13.47 13.75
CA SER A 299 -8.08 -13.03 15.14
C SER A 299 -7.49 -11.61 15.20
N PRO A 300 -8.02 -10.71 16.07
CA PRO A 300 -7.46 -9.37 16.26
C PRO A 300 -5.99 -9.39 16.73
N ASP A 301 -5.49 -10.54 17.17
CA ASP A 301 -4.10 -10.79 17.58
C ASP A 301 -3.14 -11.06 16.41
N GLU A 302 -3.60 -11.15 15.16
CA GLU A 302 -2.69 -11.20 14.00
C GLU A 302 -2.09 -9.81 13.75
N GLU A 303 -0.77 -9.67 13.97
CA GLU A 303 -0.01 -8.44 13.72
C GLU A 303 -0.33 -7.86 12.33
N GLY A 304 -0.64 -6.55 12.27
CA GLY A 304 -0.82 -5.83 11.00
C GLY A 304 -2.24 -5.77 10.44
N ILE A 305 -3.25 -6.25 11.18
CA ILE A 305 -4.67 -6.09 10.84
C ILE A 305 -5.25 -4.90 11.62
N CYS A 306 -6.01 -4.03 10.96
CA CYS A 306 -6.67 -2.85 11.53
C CYS A 306 -5.76 -1.81 12.19
N SER A 307 -4.54 -1.62 11.65
CA SER A 307 -3.65 -0.54 12.12
C SER A 307 -3.88 0.80 11.40
N GLY A 308 -4.86 0.87 10.49
CA GLY A 308 -5.23 2.10 9.81
C GLY A 308 -5.72 3.20 10.77
N LYS A 309 -5.48 4.48 10.41
CA LYS A 309 -5.87 5.68 11.20
C LYS A 309 -7.36 5.70 11.61
N TYR A 310 -8.20 5.00 10.87
CA TYR A 310 -9.65 4.93 11.09
C TYR A 310 -10.09 3.89 12.13
N PHE A 311 -9.26 2.90 12.48
CA PHE A 311 -9.55 1.91 13.52
C PHE A 311 -9.24 2.46 14.92
N THR A 312 -9.76 3.66 15.18
CA THR A 312 -9.62 4.37 16.45
C THR A 312 -10.98 4.96 16.82
N GLU A 313 -11.19 5.33 18.08
CA GLU A 313 -12.42 6.01 18.51
C GLU A 313 -12.66 7.30 17.71
N ALA A 314 -11.60 8.07 17.45
CA ALA A 314 -11.67 9.28 16.63
C ALA A 314 -12.03 8.97 15.18
N GLY A 315 -11.49 7.89 14.62
CA GLY A 315 -11.84 7.41 13.28
C GLY A 315 -13.31 7.01 13.16
N LEU A 316 -13.84 6.27 14.14
CA LEU A 316 -15.25 5.89 14.23
C LEU A 316 -16.15 7.13 14.26
N VAL A 317 -15.85 8.10 15.12
CA VAL A 317 -16.62 9.36 15.21
C VAL A 317 -16.58 10.10 13.88
N GLY A 318 -15.40 10.22 13.25
CA GLY A 318 -15.26 10.89 11.95
C GLY A 318 -16.06 10.22 10.82
N LEU A 319 -16.20 8.90 10.82
CA LEU A 319 -17.05 8.17 9.87
C LEU A 319 -18.54 8.44 10.10
N LEU A 320 -18.97 8.47 11.37
CA LEU A 320 -20.36 8.75 11.73
C LEU A 320 -20.78 10.19 11.42
N GLU A 321 -19.89 11.15 11.64
CA GLU A 321 -20.12 12.56 11.26
C GLU A 321 -20.29 12.70 9.74
N GLN A 322 -19.47 12.01 8.95
CA GLN A 322 -19.60 11.99 7.48
C GLN A 322 -20.91 11.31 7.04
N ALA A 323 -21.31 10.22 7.69
CA ALA A 323 -22.57 9.54 7.40
C ALA A 323 -23.77 10.44 7.71
N ALA A 324 -23.77 11.11 8.87
CA ALA A 324 -24.82 12.03 9.29
C ALA A 324 -24.92 13.24 8.35
N ALA A 325 -23.78 13.81 7.93
CA ALA A 325 -23.74 14.88 6.95
C ALA A 325 -24.34 14.43 5.61
N SER A 326 -24.03 13.21 5.17
CA SER A 326 -24.55 12.65 3.92
C SER A 326 -26.06 12.38 4.00
N PHE A 327 -26.60 11.90 5.12
CA PHE A 327 -28.05 11.75 5.30
C PHE A 327 -28.82 13.08 5.35
N SER A 328 -28.12 14.19 5.63
CA SER A 328 -28.72 15.51 5.81
C SER A 328 -28.71 16.39 4.56
N MET A 329 -28.11 15.92 3.46
CA MET A 329 -28.10 16.59 2.15
C MET A 329 -29.26 16.11 1.28
#